data_AF-G6AXI7-F1
#
_entry.id   AF-G6AXI7-F1
#
_cell.length_a   1.000
_cell.length_b   1.000
_cell.length_c   1.000
_cell.angle_alpha   90.00
_cell.angle_beta   90.00
_cell.angle_gamma   90.00
#
_symmetry.space_group_name_H-M   'P 1'
#
loop_
_entity.id
_entity.type
_entity.pdbx_description
1 polymer ?
#
loop_
_entity_poly.entity_id
_entity_poly.type
_entity_poly.pdbx_seq_one_letter_code
_entity_poly.pdbx_strand_id
1 'polypeptide(L)'
;MLSEKLDHDTCDKAIRVMNALNEEISKTRGLGSAYQIGPAYFLKLDKEHYNGDFTALWDMHIEILLKEYLRGYSNADAKVEEFKNIYFDSLNGKTIDIVD
;
A
#
# COMPACT_ATOMS: atom_id res chain seq x y z
N MET A 1 7.07 9.13 14.04
CA MET A 1 6.55 7.76 13.77
C MET A 1 5.10 7.87 13.28
N LEU A 2 4.53 6.85 12.62
CA LEU A 2 3.12 6.90 12.14
C LEU A 2 2.15 7.24 13.27
N SER A 3 2.34 6.63 14.44
CA SER A 3 1.55 6.82 15.66
C SER A 3 1.60 8.24 16.26
N GLU A 4 2.55 9.08 15.83
CA GLU A 4 2.64 10.48 16.30
C GLU A 4 1.81 11.42 15.41
N LYS A 5 1.55 11.03 14.15
CA LYS A 5 0.88 11.89 13.15
C LYS A 5 -0.55 11.46 12.83
N LEU A 6 -0.85 10.18 12.98
CA LEU A 6 -2.13 9.59 12.62
C LEU A 6 -2.92 9.26 13.89
N ASP A 7 -4.24 9.36 13.83
CA ASP A 7 -5.08 8.78 14.89
C ASP A 7 -4.93 7.25 14.91
N HIS A 8 -5.34 6.62 16.01
CA HIS A 8 -5.13 5.20 16.25
C HIS A 8 -5.70 4.32 15.13
N ASP A 9 -6.93 4.58 14.67
CA ASP A 9 -7.58 3.75 13.65
C ASP A 9 -6.88 3.88 12.29
N THR A 10 -6.57 5.12 11.88
CA THR A 10 -5.82 5.38 10.65
C THR A 10 -4.42 4.77 10.70
N CYS A 11 -3.74 4.85 11.85
CA CYS A 11 -2.42 4.26 12.05
C CYS A 11 -2.45 2.74 11.90
N ASP A 12 -3.39 2.05 12.53
CA ASP A 12 -3.52 0.59 12.45
C ASP A 12 -3.85 0.12 11.03
N LYS A 13 -4.73 0.84 10.32
CA LYS A 13 -5.02 0.57 8.91
C LYS A 13 -3.79 0.80 8.04
N ALA A 14 -3.05 1.89 8.25
CA ALA A 14 -1.85 2.20 7.48
C ALA A 14 -0.78 1.11 7.64
N ILE A 15 -0.55 0.61 8.87
CA ILE A 15 0.39 -0.47 9.12
C ILE A 15 -0.04 -1.76 8.41
N ARG A 16 -1.31 -2.16 8.52
CA ARG A 16 -1.83 -3.36 7.84
C ARG A 16 -1.68 -3.27 6.33
N VAL A 17 -2.15 -2.18 5.73
CA VAL A 17 -2.08 -1.95 4.29
C VAL A 17 -0.64 -1.94 3.79
N MET A 18 0.25 -1.23 4.48
CA MET A 18 1.67 -1.17 4.12
C MET A 18 2.32 -2.55 4.16
N ASN A 19 2.05 -3.34 5.20
CA ASN A 19 2.62 -4.68 5.34
C ASN A 19 2.12 -5.63 4.27
N ALA A 20 0.80 -5.68 4.03
CA ALA A 20 0.22 -6.55 3.01
C ALA A 20 0.73 -6.21 1.60
N LEU A 21 0.80 -4.91 1.27
CA LEU A 21 1.31 -4.48 -0.03
C LEU A 21 2.82 -4.78 -0.19
N ASN A 22 3.62 -4.54 0.86
CA ASN A 22 5.05 -4.83 0.84
C ASN A 22 5.38 -6.32 0.78
N GLU A 23 4.52 -7.17 1.34
CA GLU A 23 4.62 -8.62 1.19
C GLU A 23 4.49 -9.03 -0.28
N GLU A 24 3.47 -8.54 -0.99
CA GLU A 24 3.28 -8.88 -2.40
C GLU A 24 4.37 -8.28 -3.31
N ILE A 25 4.79 -7.03 -3.04
CA ILE A 25 5.93 -6.41 -3.75
C ILE A 25 7.19 -7.26 -3.59
N SER A 26 7.44 -7.81 -2.39
CA SER A 26 8.61 -8.64 -2.13
C SER A 26 8.58 -9.98 -2.86
N LYS A 27 7.37 -10.53 -3.12
CA LYS A 27 7.16 -11.77 -3.89
C LYS A 27 7.16 -11.52 -5.41
N THR A 28 6.92 -10.29 -5.84
CA THR A 28 6.90 -9.92 -7.26
C THR A 28 8.29 -10.04 -7.89
N ARG A 29 8.43 -10.96 -8.85
CA ARG A 29 9.69 -11.19 -9.58
C ARG A 29 10.18 -9.90 -10.23
N GLY A 30 11.38 -9.45 -9.84
CA GLY A 30 12.05 -8.27 -10.40
C GLY A 30 11.92 -7.00 -9.55
N LEU A 31 11.05 -6.98 -8.53
CA LEU A 31 11.02 -5.93 -7.51
C LEU A 31 11.78 -6.41 -6.27
N GLY A 32 11.20 -7.33 -5.49
CA GLY A 32 11.79 -7.79 -4.24
C GLY A 32 11.81 -6.72 -3.14
N SER A 33 12.53 -6.98 -2.04
CA SER A 33 12.49 -6.12 -0.84
C SER A 33 13.00 -4.69 -1.05
N ALA A 34 13.82 -4.45 -2.07
CA ALA A 34 14.36 -3.13 -2.38
C ALA A 34 13.29 -2.11 -2.83
N TYR A 35 12.10 -2.58 -3.22
CA TYR A 35 10.99 -1.75 -3.70
C TYR A 35 9.86 -1.63 -2.67
N GLN A 36 10.09 -2.05 -1.42
CA GLN A 36 9.09 -1.86 -0.37
C GLN A 36 8.77 -0.37 -0.16
N ILE A 37 7.48 -0.08 -0.05
CA ILE A 37 6.94 1.24 0.20
C ILE A 37 7.14 1.56 1.68
N GLY A 38 7.88 2.64 1.94
CA GLY A 38 8.13 3.10 3.30
C GLY A 38 6.94 3.84 3.94
N PRO A 39 6.93 3.95 5.27
CA PRO A 39 5.85 4.59 6.04
C PRO A 39 5.67 6.08 5.71
N ALA A 40 6.65 6.74 5.10
CA ALA A 40 6.59 8.15 4.72
C ALA A 40 5.44 8.46 3.74
N TYR A 41 5.02 7.51 2.90
CA TYR A 41 3.85 7.68 2.04
C TYR A 41 2.56 7.79 2.84
N PHE A 42 2.42 6.98 3.89
CA PHE A 42 1.23 6.90 4.73
C PHE A 42 1.09 8.06 5.72
N LEU A 43 2.16 8.82 5.99
CA LEU A 43 2.06 10.03 6.82
C LEU A 43 1.10 11.09 6.26
N LYS A 44 0.81 11.05 4.95
CA LYS A 44 -0.17 11.95 4.31
C LYS A 44 -1.62 11.62 4.67
N LEU A 45 -1.88 10.53 5.39
CA LEU A 45 -3.21 10.24 5.93
C LEU A 45 -3.56 11.12 7.14
N ASP A 46 -2.67 12.01 7.57
CA ASP A 46 -2.95 12.96 8.63
C ASP A 46 -4.14 13.87 8.29
N LYS A 47 -4.67 14.55 9.32
CA LYS A 47 -5.86 15.40 9.21
C LYS A 47 -5.72 16.59 8.26
N GLU A 48 -4.49 17.04 8.00
CA GLU A 48 -4.23 18.24 7.20
C GLU A 48 -4.14 17.92 5.70
N HIS A 49 -3.86 16.67 5.33
CA HIS A 49 -3.67 16.26 3.94
C HIS A 49 -4.86 15.45 3.42
N TYR A 50 -5.03 14.19 3.88
CA TYR A 50 -6.09 13.30 3.39
C TYR A 50 -7.12 12.94 4.45
N ASN A 51 -6.91 13.30 5.71
CA ASN A 51 -7.85 13.06 6.81
C ASN A 51 -8.35 11.59 6.86
N GLY A 52 -7.39 10.67 6.78
CA GLY A 52 -7.66 9.22 6.77
C GLY A 52 -8.21 8.67 5.45
N ASP A 53 -8.24 9.44 4.36
CA ASP A 53 -8.70 8.95 3.05
C ASP A 53 -7.63 8.13 2.32
N PHE A 54 -7.77 6.80 2.43
CA PHE A 54 -6.91 5.83 1.74
C PHE A 54 -7.15 5.79 0.23
N THR A 55 -8.32 6.20 -0.26
CA THR A 55 -8.58 6.29 -1.70
C THR A 55 -7.76 7.42 -2.31
N ALA A 56 -7.77 8.59 -1.66
CA ALA A 56 -6.95 9.72 -2.08
C ALA A 56 -5.45 9.40 -2.04
N LEU A 57 -4.98 8.69 -1.00
CA LEU A 57 -3.59 8.23 -0.94
C LEU A 57 -3.25 7.26 -2.09
N TRP A 58 -4.14 6.33 -2.42
CA TRP A 58 -3.96 5.40 -3.53
C TRP A 58 -3.84 6.14 -4.86
N ASP A 59 -4.87 6.91 -5.23
CA ASP A 59 -5.00 7.57 -6.53
C ASP A 59 -3.87 8.57 -6.80
N MET A 60 -3.44 9.31 -5.75
CA MET A 60 -2.49 10.41 -5.89
C MET A 60 -1.03 9.98 -5.73
N HIS A 61 -0.76 8.82 -5.14
CA HIS A 61 0.61 8.42 -4.81
C HIS A 61 0.92 6.95 -5.05
N ILE A 62 0.18 6.04 -4.43
CA ILE A 62 0.57 4.62 -4.42
C ILE A 62 0.45 4.01 -5.82
N GLU A 63 -0.64 4.30 -6.53
CA GLU A 63 -0.84 3.77 -7.88
C GLU A 63 0.23 4.27 -8.86
N ILE A 64 0.56 5.56 -8.79
CA ILE A 64 1.56 6.19 -9.66
C ILE A 64 2.93 5.56 -9.41
N LEU A 65 3.30 5.36 -8.14
CA LEU A 65 4.57 4.73 -7.78
C LEU A 65 4.67 3.29 -8.31
N LEU A 66 3.61 2.50 -8.14
CA LEU A 66 3.56 1.11 -8.60
C LEU A 66 3.61 0.99 -10.13
N LYS A 67 2.96 1.92 -10.85
CA LYS A 67 3.06 2.01 -12.31
C LYS A 67 4.50 2.26 -12.77
N GLU A 68 5.25 3.10 -12.06
CA GLU A 68 6.67 3.30 -12.36
C GLU A 68 7.54 2.08 -12.00
N TYR A 69 7.26 1.39 -10.89
CA TYR A 69 7.96 0.15 -10.54
C TYR A 69 7.77 -0.95 -11.59
N LEU A 70 6.57 -1.06 -12.14
CA LEU A 70 6.19 -2.06 -13.13
C LEU A 70 6.46 -1.61 -14.57
N ARG A 71 7.16 -0.49 -14.78
CA ARG A 71 7.46 0.01 -16.11
C ARG A 71 8.23 -1.03 -16.92
N GLY A 72 7.70 -1.38 -18.08
CA GLY A 72 8.28 -2.41 -18.97
C GLY A 72 7.82 -3.84 -18.69
N TYR A 73 6.98 -4.07 -17.67
CA TYR A 73 6.31 -5.36 -17.49
C TYR A 73 5.21 -5.51 -18.53
N SER A 74 5.13 -6.66 -19.18
CA SER A 74 4.08 -6.96 -20.16
C SER A 74 2.68 -7.07 -19.54
N ASN A 75 2.60 -7.31 -18.23
CA ASN A 75 1.37 -7.44 -17.45
C ASN A 75 1.22 -6.36 -16.37
N ALA A 76 1.83 -5.18 -16.57
CA ALA A 76 1.86 -4.11 -15.59
C ALA A 76 0.47 -3.74 -15.06
N ASP A 77 -0.51 -3.49 -15.93
CA ASP A 77 -1.87 -3.09 -15.52
C ASP A 77 -2.55 -4.15 -14.64
N ALA A 78 -2.39 -5.43 -14.98
CA ALA A 78 -2.95 -6.53 -14.19
C ALA A 78 -2.29 -6.66 -12.80
N LYS A 79 -0.99 -6.32 -12.68
CA LYS A 79 -0.31 -6.29 -11.37
C LYS A 79 -0.67 -5.06 -10.55
N VAL A 80 -0.83 -3.90 -11.18
CA VAL A 80 -1.35 -2.71 -10.49
C VAL A 80 -2.75 -2.99 -9.92
N GLU A 81 -3.61 -3.67 -10.67
CA GLU A 81 -4.95 -4.06 -10.20
C GLU A 81 -4.91 -5.04 -9.03
N GLU A 82 -4.00 -6.03 -9.05
CA GLU A 82 -3.80 -6.93 -7.91
C GLU A 82 -3.32 -6.18 -6.66
N PHE A 83 -2.34 -5.30 -6.80
CA PHE A 83 -1.89 -4.44 -5.70
C PHE A 83 -3.01 -3.55 -5.16
N LYS A 84 -3.88 -3.05 -6.05
CA LYS A 84 -5.07 -2.27 -5.66
C LYS A 84 -6.01 -3.08 -4.81
N ASN A 85 -6.33 -4.29 -5.23
CA ASN A 85 -7.20 -5.20 -4.47
C ASN A 85 -6.62 -5.50 -3.09
N ILE A 86 -5.33 -5.83 -2.99
CA ILE A 86 -4.64 -6.07 -1.72
C ILE A 86 -4.70 -4.83 -0.82
N TYR A 87 -4.45 -3.65 -1.37
CA TYR A 87 -4.49 -2.38 -0.64
C TYR A 87 -5.87 -2.14 -0.01
N PHE A 88 -6.95 -2.24 -0.79
CA PHE A 88 -8.31 -1.96 -0.30
C PHE A 88 -8.89 -3.10 0.54
N ASP A 89 -8.56 -4.37 0.26
CA ASP A 89 -9.01 -5.51 1.08
C ASP A 89 -8.40 -5.45 2.50
N SER A 90 -7.15 -5.00 2.60
CA SER A 90 -6.43 -4.84 3.87
C SER A 90 -7.06 -3.79 4.79
N LEU A 91 -7.86 -2.85 4.26
CA LEU A 91 -8.58 -1.85 5.06
C LEU A 91 -9.70 -2.47 5.89
N ASN A 92 -10.30 -3.55 5.40
CA ASN A 92 -11.44 -4.22 6.02
C ASN A 92 -11.02 -5.28 7.05
N GLY A 93 -9.71 -5.41 7.31
CA GLY A 93 -9.19 -6.41 8.25
C GLY A 93 -9.32 -7.85 7.78
N LYS A 94 -9.57 -8.08 6.48
CA LYS A 94 -9.40 -9.41 5.87
C LYS A 94 -7.90 -9.67 5.74
N THR A 95 -7.32 -10.30 6.75
CA THR A 95 -6.11 -11.08 6.54
C THR A 95 -6.49 -12.18 5.55
N ILE A 96 -5.89 -12.18 4.36
CA ILE A 96 -5.85 -13.39 3.56
C ILE A 96 -5.01 -14.35 4.41
N ASP A 97 -5.67 -15.28 5.08
CA ASP A 97 -4.99 -16.36 5.79
C ASP A 97 -4.13 -17.07 4.76
N ILE A 98 -2.82 -16.86 4.83
CA ILE A 98 -1.84 -17.64 4.08
C ILE A 98 -1.88 -19.00 4.76
N VAL A 99 -2.65 -19.91 4.16
CA VAL A 99 -2.60 -21.33 4.50
C VAL A 99 -1.18 -21.84 4.26
N ASP A 100 -0.65 -22.53 5.29
CA ASP A 100 0.69 -23.12 5.39
C ASP A 100 1.21 -23.81 4.12
#